data_AF-A0A0S9RYF3-F1
#
_entry.id   AF-A0A0S9RYF3-F1
#
_cell.length_a   1.000
_cell.length_b   1.000
_cell.length_c   1.000
_cell.angle_alpha   90.00
_cell.angle_beta   90.00
_cell.angle_gamma   90.00
#
_symmetry.space_group_name_H-M   'P 1'
#
loop_
_entity.id
_entity.type
_entity.pdbx_description
1 polymer ?
#
loop_
_entity_poly.entity_id
_entity_poly.type
_entity_poly.pdbx_seq_one_letter_code
_entity_poly.pdbx_strand_id
1 'polypeptide(L)'
;MLSLRVRSQPSETWDERHVVIAPDGTKTLFEMEGRTQTISDGETGEILSRGTRIDGRVEPEAFVQSARAPQPSRSRTAAAVEAGMALLSILSLRKSRDGTAIFEAPASAYEPGSDANNPAMWVGRVDQAELDAACPRRGEVQGILDDSVSQVRTTGNFMDAQDFGNKVHAVAAAKIRALNDPNLVQEVSYVPGTTEPVIPDKTDPVPYGTQFSIRLDALEKSDPLTVCVHDFKTGKSGLAALRATHIARMVAINFPGTRRIIVNEIRPSR
;
A
#
# COMPACT_ATOMS: atom_id res chain seq x y z
N MET A 1 -18.71 -0.79 -6.16
CA MET A 1 -17.69 -1.54 -6.96
C MET A 1 -16.67 -0.53 -7.45
N LEU A 2 -15.39 -0.68 -7.12
CA LEU A 2 -14.31 0.11 -7.74
C LEU A 2 -14.13 -0.36 -9.19
N SER A 3 -13.93 0.57 -10.12
CA SER A 3 -13.59 0.24 -11.50
C SER A 3 -12.36 1.01 -11.97
N LEU A 4 -11.51 0.35 -12.75
CA LEU A 4 -10.30 0.95 -13.31
C LEU A 4 -10.43 1.04 -14.83
N ARG A 5 -10.16 2.22 -15.38
CA ARG A 5 -9.92 2.39 -16.82
C ARG A 5 -8.44 2.67 -17.03
N VAL A 6 -7.78 1.83 -17.80
CA VAL A 6 -6.37 2.00 -18.17
C VAL A 6 -6.30 2.43 -19.62
N ARG A 7 -5.57 3.51 -19.89
CA ARG A 7 -5.23 3.95 -21.23
C ARG A 7 -3.71 3.98 -21.35
N SER A 8 -3.16 3.07 -22.15
CA SER A 8 -1.72 2.90 -22.37
C SER A 8 -1.29 3.37 -23.77
N GLN A 9 -2.05 4.27 -24.40
CA GLN A 9 -1.67 4.90 -25.66
C GLN A 9 -1.04 6.26 -25.33
N PRO A 10 0.28 6.43 -25.48
CA PRO A 10 0.94 7.70 -25.18
C PRO A 10 0.23 8.85 -25.90
N SER A 11 -0.05 9.93 -25.18
CA SER A 11 -0.38 11.21 -25.81
C SER A 11 0.91 12.03 -25.98
N GLU A 12 0.82 13.22 -26.55
CA GLU A 12 1.94 14.17 -26.54
C GLU A 12 2.37 14.60 -25.12
N THR A 13 1.60 14.27 -24.08
CA THR A 13 1.72 14.83 -22.73
C THR A 13 1.83 13.79 -21.61
N TRP A 14 1.71 12.49 -21.90
CA TRP A 14 1.86 11.41 -20.92
C TRP A 14 2.15 10.07 -21.61
N ASP A 15 2.94 9.23 -20.94
CA ASP A 15 3.33 7.88 -21.39
C ASP A 15 2.27 6.85 -21.00
N GLU A 16 1.74 6.95 -19.78
CA GLU A 16 0.72 6.06 -19.24
C GLU A 16 -0.31 6.83 -18.42
N ARG A 17 -1.58 6.44 -18.53
CA ARG A 17 -2.64 7.00 -17.71
C ARG A 17 -3.59 5.96 -17.14
N HIS A 18 -3.84 6.09 -15.85
CA HIS A 18 -4.83 5.31 -15.13
C HIS A 18 -5.94 6.20 -14.58
N VAL A 19 -7.17 5.71 -14.64
CA VAL A 19 -8.34 6.35 -14.01
C VAL A 19 -8.97 5.36 -13.05
N VAL A 20 -8.91 5.66 -11.77
CA VAL A 20 -9.60 4.92 -10.72
C VAL A 20 -10.96 5.57 -10.47
N ILE A 21 -12.02 4.78 -10.50
CA ILE A 21 -13.38 5.22 -10.25
C ILE A 21 -13.88 4.53 -8.97
N ALA A 22 -14.09 5.32 -7.93
CA ALA A 22 -14.60 4.88 -6.64
C ALA A 22 -16.08 4.46 -6.72
N PRO A 23 -16.61 3.72 -5.72
CA PRO A 23 -17.99 3.22 -5.75
C PRO A 23 -19.05 4.33 -5.79
N ASP A 24 -18.73 5.51 -5.28
CA ASP A 24 -19.57 6.71 -5.30
C ASP A 24 -19.50 7.49 -6.64
N GLY A 25 -18.66 7.04 -7.58
CA GLY A 25 -18.46 7.67 -8.89
C GLY A 25 -17.27 8.63 -8.94
N THR A 26 -16.66 8.96 -7.80
CA THR A 26 -15.49 9.84 -7.72
C THR A 26 -14.34 9.28 -8.58
N LYS A 27 -13.65 10.15 -9.30
CA LYS A 27 -12.57 9.76 -10.22
C LYS A 27 -11.24 10.35 -9.77
N THR A 28 -10.20 9.52 -9.81
CA THR A 28 -8.81 9.96 -9.60
C THR A 28 -7.97 9.54 -10.80
N LEU A 29 -7.24 10.49 -11.37
CA LEU A 29 -6.36 10.27 -12.52
C LEU A 29 -4.93 10.15 -12.02
N PHE A 30 -4.19 9.23 -12.62
CA PHE A 30 -2.75 9.04 -12.42
C PHE A 30 -2.11 9.10 -13.80
N GLU A 31 -1.34 10.15 -14.06
CA GLU A 31 -0.68 10.40 -15.34
C GLU A 31 0.82 10.33 -15.15
N MET A 32 1.48 9.49 -15.94
CA MET A 32 2.92 9.27 -15.93
C MET A 32 3.57 10.00 -17.10
N GLU A 33 4.63 10.75 -16.83
CA GLU A 33 5.55 11.34 -17.80
C GLU A 33 6.98 11.00 -17.37
N GLY A 34 7.59 10.02 -18.02
CA GLY A 34 8.84 9.39 -17.59
C GLY A 34 8.71 8.83 -16.17
N ARG A 35 9.42 9.46 -15.23
CA ARG A 35 9.42 9.09 -13.80
C ARG A 35 8.58 10.03 -12.93
N THR A 36 7.99 11.05 -13.53
CA THR A 36 7.09 12.01 -12.90
C THR A 36 5.67 11.48 -12.96
N GLN A 37 4.97 11.51 -11.82
CA GLN A 37 3.55 11.22 -11.74
C GLN A 37 2.79 12.48 -11.32
N THR A 38 1.73 12.78 -12.06
CA THR A 38 0.71 13.76 -11.65
C THR A 38 -0.56 13.01 -11.28
N ILE A 39 -1.06 13.26 -10.06
CA ILE A 39 -2.33 12.72 -9.57
C ILE A 39 -3.32 13.86 -9.47
N SER A 40 -4.46 13.72 -10.14
CA SER A 40 -5.48 14.76 -10.20
C SER A 40 -6.88 14.24 -9.92
N ASP A 41 -7.73 15.12 -9.44
CA ASP A 41 -9.17 14.91 -9.36
C ASP A 41 -9.76 14.84 -10.77
N GLY A 42 -10.51 13.78 -11.06
CA GLY A 42 -10.99 13.49 -12.41
C GLY A 42 -12.22 14.24 -12.85
N GLU A 43 -12.80 15.06 -11.98
CA GLU A 43 -13.93 15.93 -12.31
C GLU A 43 -13.47 17.36 -12.53
N THR A 44 -12.60 17.86 -11.65
CA THR A 44 -12.15 19.24 -11.61
C THR A 44 -10.81 19.46 -12.30
N GLY A 45 -10.00 18.41 -12.47
CA GLY A 45 -8.62 18.51 -12.94
C GLY A 45 -7.65 19.09 -11.91
N GLU A 46 -8.09 19.30 -10.66
CA GLU A 46 -7.25 19.79 -9.58
C GLU A 46 -6.13 18.78 -9.29
N ILE A 47 -4.88 19.25 -9.31
CA ILE A 47 -3.73 18.41 -9.00
C ILE A 47 -3.68 18.21 -7.48
N LEU A 48 -3.81 16.95 -7.07
CA LEU A 48 -3.78 16.48 -5.68
C LEU A 48 -2.37 16.11 -5.24
N SER A 49 -1.53 15.68 -6.19
CA SER A 49 -0.14 15.31 -5.97
C SER A 49 0.67 15.41 -7.24
N ARG A 50 1.94 15.80 -7.12
CA ARG A 50 2.93 15.65 -8.17
C ARG A 50 4.26 15.27 -7.56
N GLY A 51 4.88 14.21 -8.08
CA GLY A 51 6.15 13.73 -7.56
C GLY A 51 6.95 13.01 -8.64
N THR A 52 8.27 13.14 -8.54
CA THR A 52 9.20 12.49 -9.46
C THR A 52 10.01 11.47 -8.70
N ARG A 53 10.08 10.27 -9.26
CA ARG A 53 10.77 9.16 -8.61
C ARG A 53 12.27 9.22 -8.92
N ILE A 54 13.11 9.54 -7.95
CA ILE A 54 14.56 9.72 -8.09
C ILE A 54 15.28 8.88 -7.01
N ASP A 55 16.32 8.15 -7.38
CA ASP A 55 17.20 7.40 -6.46
C ASP A 55 16.45 6.57 -5.42
N GLY A 56 15.44 5.81 -5.85
CA GLY A 56 14.71 4.94 -4.92
C GLY A 56 13.67 5.68 -4.06
N ARG A 57 13.39 6.98 -4.29
CA ARG A 57 12.43 7.82 -3.53
C ARG A 57 11.51 8.65 -4.42
N VAL A 58 10.39 9.12 -3.87
CA VAL A 58 9.51 10.11 -4.50
C VAL A 58 9.84 11.49 -3.95
N GLU A 59 10.34 12.35 -4.82
CA GLU A 59 10.61 13.75 -4.48
C GLU A 59 9.44 14.64 -4.93
N PRO A 60 9.00 15.60 -4.11
CA PRO A 60 7.93 16.53 -4.48
C PRO A 60 8.40 17.41 -5.65
N GLU A 61 7.53 17.54 -6.66
CA GLU A 61 7.77 18.46 -7.77
C GLU A 61 6.83 19.65 -7.66
N ALA A 62 7.36 20.87 -7.77
CA ALA A 62 6.54 22.06 -7.79
C ALA A 62 5.71 22.11 -9.08
N PHE A 63 4.45 22.53 -8.96
CA PHE A 63 3.57 22.71 -10.11
C PHE A 63 2.78 24.00 -9.98
N VAL A 64 2.41 24.57 -11.13
CA VAL A 64 1.63 25.80 -11.19
C VAL A 64 0.19 25.49 -10.77
N GLN A 65 -0.22 26.01 -9.62
CA GLN A 65 -1.62 26.05 -9.21
C GLN A 65 -2.17 27.47 -9.42
N SER A 66 -3.42 27.57 -9.87
CA SER A 66 -4.12 28.86 -9.86
C SER A 66 -4.20 29.37 -8.42
N ALA A 67 -3.86 30.64 -8.18
CA ALA A 67 -3.99 31.25 -6.85
C ALA A 67 -5.44 31.29 -6.33
N ARG A 68 -6.42 31.04 -7.22
CA ARG A 68 -7.85 30.93 -6.90
C ARG A 68 -8.33 29.49 -6.82
N ALA A 69 -7.47 28.52 -7.13
CA ALA A 69 -7.82 27.12 -6.95
C ALA A 69 -8.00 26.85 -5.45
N PRO A 70 -9.09 26.17 -5.05
CA PRO A 70 -9.20 25.70 -3.68
C PRO A 70 -8.00 24.78 -3.38
N GLN A 71 -7.46 24.89 -2.16
CA GLN A 71 -6.52 23.88 -1.70
C GLN A 71 -7.23 22.53 -1.62
N PRO A 72 -6.54 21.41 -1.94
CA PRO A 72 -7.16 20.12 -1.84
C PRO A 72 -7.62 19.87 -0.41
N SER A 73 -8.91 19.59 -0.27
CA SER A 73 -9.45 19.22 1.03
C SER A 73 -8.83 17.90 1.51
N ARG A 74 -8.69 17.74 2.83
CA ARG A 74 -8.19 16.51 3.47
C ARG A 74 -8.91 15.23 2.98
N SER A 75 -10.20 15.34 2.68
CA SER A 75 -11.01 14.25 2.11
C SER A 75 -10.47 13.78 0.75
N ARG A 76 -10.04 14.71 -0.11
CA ARG A 76 -9.51 14.39 -1.44
C ARG A 76 -8.14 13.73 -1.37
N THR A 77 -7.28 14.13 -0.43
CA THR A 77 -5.99 13.44 -0.21
C THR A 77 -6.20 12.00 0.23
N ALA A 78 -7.09 11.76 1.20
CA ALA A 78 -7.43 10.41 1.62
C ALA A 78 -8.01 9.57 0.47
N ALA A 79 -8.90 10.15 -0.33
CA ALA A 79 -9.46 9.49 -1.52
C ALA A 79 -8.36 9.17 -2.56
N ALA A 80 -7.39 10.05 -2.77
CA ALA A 80 -6.26 9.81 -3.67
C ALA A 80 -5.34 8.68 -3.17
N VAL A 81 -5.11 8.59 -1.86
CA VAL A 81 -4.38 7.45 -1.26
C VAL A 81 -5.14 6.14 -1.47
N GLU A 82 -6.45 6.12 -1.21
CA GLU A 82 -7.29 4.94 -1.44
C GLU A 82 -7.31 4.53 -2.92
N ALA A 83 -7.41 5.51 -3.83
CA ALA A 83 -7.33 5.28 -5.26
C ALA A 83 -5.95 4.74 -5.67
N GLY A 84 -4.86 5.26 -5.11
CA GLY A 84 -3.49 4.80 -5.34
C GLY A 84 -3.30 3.34 -4.90
N MET A 85 -3.82 2.98 -3.73
CA MET A 85 -3.82 1.60 -3.21
C MET A 85 -4.66 0.65 -4.08
N ALA A 86 -5.80 1.12 -4.60
CA ALA A 86 -6.61 0.35 -5.55
C ALA A 86 -5.86 0.15 -6.87
N LEU A 87 -5.15 1.17 -7.37
CA LEU A 87 -4.32 1.06 -8.57
C LEU A 87 -3.15 0.10 -8.35
N LEU A 88 -2.44 0.20 -7.21
CA LEU A 88 -1.40 -0.74 -6.80
C LEU A 88 -1.90 -2.18 -6.91
N SER A 89 -3.08 -2.46 -6.36
CA SER A 89 -3.68 -3.81 -6.39
C SER A 89 -3.84 -4.34 -7.82
N ILE A 90 -4.33 -3.50 -8.73
CA ILE A 90 -4.52 -3.89 -10.13
C ILE A 90 -3.19 -4.07 -10.86
N LEU A 91 -2.21 -3.19 -10.61
CA LEU A 91 -0.87 -3.32 -11.18
C LEU A 91 -0.20 -4.61 -10.67
N SER A 92 -0.30 -4.92 -9.39
CA SER A 92 0.26 -6.13 -8.78
C SER A 92 -0.33 -7.43 -9.33
N LEU A 93 -1.60 -7.43 -9.76
CA LEU A 93 -2.23 -8.59 -10.40
C LEU A 93 -1.76 -8.86 -11.83
N ARG A 94 -1.30 -7.82 -12.53
CA ARG A 94 -0.84 -7.95 -13.91
C ARG A 94 0.60 -8.43 -13.91
N LYS A 95 0.83 -9.67 -14.39
CA LYS A 95 2.18 -10.15 -14.71
C LYS A 95 2.81 -9.21 -15.72
N SER A 96 3.93 -8.60 -15.37
CA SER A 96 4.68 -7.68 -16.21
C SER A 96 6.16 -7.99 -16.06
N ARG A 97 6.92 -7.81 -17.14
CA ARG A 97 8.38 -7.88 -17.13
C ARG A 97 9.01 -6.57 -16.63
N ASP A 98 8.19 -5.54 -16.46
CA ASP A 98 8.58 -4.16 -16.16
C ASP A 98 8.70 -3.91 -14.65
N GLY A 99 8.64 -4.97 -13.84
CA GLY A 99 8.95 -4.91 -12.41
C GLY A 99 7.73 -5.00 -11.48
N THR A 100 7.99 -4.69 -10.21
CA THR A 100 7.05 -4.82 -9.10
C THR A 100 6.32 -3.50 -8.87
N ALA A 101 4.99 -3.57 -8.74
CA ALA A 101 4.20 -2.38 -8.42
C ALA A 101 4.37 -2.00 -6.95
N ILE A 102 4.53 -0.69 -6.70
CA ILE A 102 4.55 -0.10 -5.37
C ILE A 102 3.62 1.11 -5.32
N PHE A 103 3.21 1.46 -4.10
CA PHE A 103 2.66 2.76 -3.78
C PHE A 103 3.55 3.42 -2.72
N GLU A 104 3.99 4.63 -2.97
CA GLU A 104 4.81 5.42 -2.05
C GLU A 104 4.11 6.74 -1.72
N ALA A 105 4.05 7.06 -0.44
CA ALA A 105 3.50 8.32 0.04
C ALA A 105 4.11 8.71 1.40
N PRO A 106 4.14 10.01 1.75
CA PRO A 106 4.52 10.42 3.09
C PRO A 106 3.50 9.93 4.12
N ALA A 107 3.95 9.63 5.34
CA ALA A 107 3.08 9.16 6.42
C ALA A 107 1.92 10.14 6.69
N SER A 108 2.18 11.45 6.55
CA SER A 108 1.18 12.51 6.68
C SER A 108 0.04 12.43 5.65
N ALA A 109 0.25 11.82 4.47
CA ALA A 109 -0.82 11.63 3.48
C ALA A 109 -1.91 10.67 3.97
N TYR A 110 -1.56 9.78 4.91
CA TYR A 110 -2.48 8.79 5.47
C TYR A 110 -3.15 9.28 6.78
N GLU A 111 -2.68 10.38 7.38
CA GLU A 111 -3.17 10.90 8.66
C GLU A 111 -4.37 11.84 8.48
N PRO A 112 -5.54 11.54 9.10
CA PRO A 112 -6.66 12.47 9.12
C PRO A 112 -6.27 13.76 9.84
N GLY A 113 -6.36 14.89 9.15
CA GLY A 113 -6.10 16.19 9.77
C GLY A 113 -4.69 16.74 9.54
N SER A 114 -3.79 16.01 8.87
CA SER A 114 -2.47 16.55 8.55
C SER A 114 -2.58 17.70 7.54
N ASP A 115 -1.71 18.71 7.69
CA ASP A 115 -1.62 19.87 6.80
C ASP A 115 -0.64 19.61 5.64
N ALA A 116 -0.49 18.35 5.21
CA ALA A 116 0.30 18.01 4.04
C ALA A 116 -0.38 18.58 2.80
N ASN A 117 -0.11 19.85 2.49
CA ASN A 117 -0.51 20.48 1.26
C ASN A 117 0.20 19.76 0.10
N ASN A 118 -0.58 19.08 -0.74
CA ASN A 118 -0.10 18.35 -1.93
C ASN A 118 1.00 17.32 -1.61
N PRO A 119 0.72 16.25 -0.85
CA PRO A 119 1.75 15.26 -0.54
C PRO A 119 2.27 14.62 -1.82
N ALA A 120 3.58 14.41 -1.93
CA ALA A 120 4.16 13.69 -3.06
C ALA A 120 3.85 12.19 -2.95
N MET A 121 2.94 11.71 -3.79
CA MET A 121 2.48 10.33 -3.83
C MET A 121 2.83 9.76 -5.20
N TRP A 122 3.11 8.47 -5.24
CA TRP A 122 3.48 7.80 -6.47
C TRP A 122 3.02 6.34 -6.47
N VAL A 123 2.39 5.89 -7.54
CA VAL A 123 2.03 4.49 -7.76
C VAL A 123 2.49 4.05 -9.14
N GLY A 124 3.21 2.94 -9.21
CA GLY A 124 3.76 2.47 -10.46
C GLY A 124 4.68 1.27 -10.26
N ARG A 125 5.27 0.80 -11.35
CA ARG A 125 6.24 -0.30 -11.31
C ARG A 125 7.65 0.24 -11.14
N VAL A 126 8.41 -0.44 -10.29
CA VAL A 126 9.85 -0.26 -10.12
C VAL A 126 10.55 -1.56 -10.44
N ASP A 127 11.79 -1.46 -10.93
CA ASP A 127 12.61 -2.64 -11.12
C ASP A 127 13.01 -3.26 -9.77
N GLN A 128 13.54 -4.47 -9.82
CA GLN A 128 13.86 -5.23 -8.61
C GLN A 128 15.00 -4.58 -7.81
N ALA A 129 16.00 -3.98 -8.46
CA ALA A 129 17.14 -3.37 -7.78
C ALA A 129 16.71 -2.09 -7.04
N GLU A 130 15.86 -1.28 -7.68
CA GLU A 130 15.24 -0.10 -7.08
C GLU A 130 14.37 -0.47 -5.87
N LEU A 131 13.61 -1.57 -5.98
CA LEU A 131 12.80 -2.06 -4.87
C LEU A 131 13.63 -2.62 -3.72
N ASP A 132 14.66 -3.41 -4.00
CA ASP A 132 15.54 -3.98 -2.97
C ASP A 132 16.35 -2.89 -2.27
N ALA A 133 16.72 -1.81 -2.97
CA ALA A 133 17.34 -0.65 -2.32
C ALA A 133 16.39 0.08 -1.36
N ALA A 134 15.10 0.14 -1.70
CA ALA A 134 14.09 0.83 -0.89
C ALA A 134 13.55 -0.04 0.27
N CYS A 135 13.45 -1.35 0.05
CA CYS A 135 12.91 -2.36 0.97
C CYS A 135 13.85 -3.59 1.01
N PRO A 136 15.04 -3.48 1.64
CA PRO A 136 16.10 -4.49 1.59
C PRO A 136 15.72 -5.86 2.13
N ARG A 137 14.72 -5.96 3.01
CA ARG A 137 14.26 -7.26 3.54
C ARG A 137 13.18 -7.91 2.71
N ARG A 138 12.78 -7.33 1.57
CA ARG A 138 11.77 -7.93 0.69
C ARG A 138 12.07 -9.40 0.35
N GLY A 139 13.33 -9.74 0.08
CA GLY A 139 13.74 -11.11 -0.22
C GLY A 139 13.53 -12.08 0.95
N GLU A 140 13.86 -11.66 2.17
CA GLU A 140 13.61 -12.43 3.40
C GLU A 140 12.10 -12.63 3.62
N VAL A 141 11.33 -11.56 3.46
CA VAL A 141 9.87 -11.59 3.60
C VAL A 141 9.21 -12.50 2.55
N GLN A 142 9.67 -12.46 1.29
CA GLN A 142 9.24 -13.40 0.25
C GLN A 142 9.55 -14.85 0.63
N GLY A 143 10.74 -15.13 1.17
CA GLY A 143 11.12 -16.45 1.63
C GLY A 143 10.21 -16.97 2.76
N ILE A 144 9.87 -16.10 3.71
CA ILE A 144 8.91 -16.42 4.79
C ILE A 144 7.54 -16.75 4.21
N LEU A 145 7.04 -15.98 3.24
CA LEU A 145 5.75 -16.25 2.60
C LEU A 145 5.76 -17.59 1.86
N ASP A 146 6.79 -17.85 1.05
CA ASP A 146 6.91 -19.08 0.26
C ASP A 146 6.99 -20.32 1.16
N ASP A 147 7.77 -20.25 2.23
CA ASP A 147 7.87 -21.33 3.21
C ASP A 147 6.55 -21.53 3.98
N SER A 148 5.83 -20.45 4.28
CA SER A 148 4.51 -20.51 4.92
C SER A 148 3.46 -21.17 4.02
N VAL A 149 3.48 -20.86 2.72
CA VAL A 149 2.66 -21.54 1.70
C VAL A 149 2.98 -23.03 1.63
N SER A 150 4.26 -23.38 1.54
CA SER A 150 4.71 -24.77 1.49
C SER A 150 4.23 -25.55 2.72
N GLN A 151 4.37 -24.97 3.91
CA GLN A 151 3.94 -25.58 5.16
C GLN A 151 2.43 -25.81 5.18
N VAL A 152 1.61 -24.80 4.87
CA VAL A 152 0.15 -24.95 4.87
C VAL A 152 -0.30 -25.97 3.82
N ARG A 153 0.26 -25.94 2.60
CA ARG A 153 -0.02 -26.93 1.57
C ARG A 153 0.29 -28.36 2.04
N THR A 154 1.43 -28.55 2.72
CA THR A 154 1.85 -29.86 3.24
C THR A 154 0.86 -30.42 4.27
N THR A 155 0.24 -29.57 5.09
CA THR A 155 -0.77 -30.04 6.05
C THR A 155 -2.04 -30.56 5.37
N GLY A 156 -2.36 -30.09 4.17
CA GLY A 156 -3.63 -30.38 3.47
C GLY A 156 -4.90 -29.94 4.22
N ASN A 157 -4.76 -29.27 5.38
CA ASN A 157 -5.87 -28.95 6.25
C ASN A 157 -6.34 -27.53 5.97
N PHE A 158 -7.11 -27.33 4.91
CA PHE A 158 -7.83 -26.08 4.64
C PHE A 158 -9.12 -26.34 3.89
N MET A 159 -10.17 -25.59 4.23
CA MET A 159 -11.53 -25.83 3.71
C MET A 159 -11.75 -25.19 2.34
N ASP A 160 -11.23 -23.98 2.16
CA ASP A 160 -11.38 -23.18 0.94
C ASP A 160 -10.16 -22.24 0.75
N ALA A 161 -10.21 -21.41 -0.30
CA ALA A 161 -9.14 -20.48 -0.61
C ALA A 161 -8.95 -19.38 0.46
N GLN A 162 -10.02 -18.99 1.15
CA GLN A 162 -9.96 -17.99 2.22
C GLN A 162 -9.29 -18.59 3.46
N ASP A 163 -9.69 -19.79 3.88
CA ASP A 163 -9.06 -20.53 4.97
C ASP A 163 -7.60 -20.85 4.68
N PHE A 164 -7.28 -21.23 3.43
CA PHE A 164 -5.90 -21.41 2.98
C PHE A 164 -5.08 -20.13 3.17
N GLY A 165 -5.56 -19.00 2.62
CA GLY A 165 -4.89 -17.73 2.77
C GLY A 165 -4.70 -17.36 4.24
N ASN A 166 -5.77 -17.48 5.01
CA ASN A 166 -5.77 -17.18 6.43
C ASN A 166 -4.67 -17.95 7.20
N LYS A 167 -4.56 -19.25 6.96
CA LYS A 167 -3.52 -20.09 7.56
C LYS A 167 -2.11 -19.68 7.13
N VAL A 168 -1.91 -19.34 5.86
CA VAL A 168 -0.59 -18.90 5.36
C VAL A 168 -0.14 -17.63 6.07
N HIS A 169 -1.01 -16.63 6.16
CA HIS A 169 -0.70 -15.40 6.89
C HIS A 169 -0.44 -15.66 8.39
N ALA A 170 -1.19 -16.56 9.02
CA ALA A 170 -0.97 -16.93 10.43
C ALA A 170 0.42 -17.57 10.65
N VAL A 171 0.81 -18.48 9.76
CA VAL A 171 2.13 -19.14 9.78
C VAL A 171 3.24 -18.12 9.52
N ALA A 172 3.09 -17.25 8.52
CA ALA A 172 4.06 -16.22 8.20
C ALA A 172 4.24 -15.23 9.36
N ALA A 173 3.15 -14.84 10.00
CA ALA A 173 3.16 -14.01 11.20
C ALA A 173 3.94 -14.64 12.35
N ALA A 174 3.71 -15.93 12.60
CA ALA A 174 4.45 -16.66 13.63
C ALA A 174 5.96 -16.69 13.34
N LYS A 175 6.34 -16.89 12.07
CA LYS A 175 7.74 -16.87 11.64
C LYS A 175 8.39 -15.50 11.83
N ILE A 176 7.74 -14.42 11.41
CA ILE A 176 8.24 -13.05 11.61
C ILE A 176 8.42 -12.75 13.09
N ARG A 177 7.42 -13.05 13.94
CA ARG A 177 7.53 -12.82 15.38
C ARG A 177 8.68 -13.62 16.01
N ALA A 178 8.93 -14.84 15.55
CA ALA A 178 10.01 -15.68 16.05
C ALA A 178 11.40 -15.12 15.76
N LEU A 179 11.55 -14.22 14.78
CA LEU A 179 12.82 -13.52 14.53
C LEU A 179 13.19 -12.57 15.67
N ASN A 180 12.22 -12.11 16.48
CA ASN A 180 12.40 -11.11 17.53
C ASN A 180 13.15 -9.86 17.04
N ASP A 181 12.90 -9.48 15.79
CA ASP A 181 13.61 -8.39 15.15
C ASP A 181 12.82 -7.08 15.31
N PRO A 182 13.40 -6.04 15.96
CA PRO A 182 12.71 -4.78 16.16
C PRO A 182 12.49 -4.00 14.86
N ASN A 183 13.12 -4.36 13.73
CA ASN A 183 12.98 -3.68 12.44
C ASN A 183 12.17 -4.50 11.41
N LEU A 184 11.67 -5.69 11.77
CA LEU A 184 10.70 -6.44 10.98
C LEU A 184 9.65 -7.05 11.89
N VAL A 185 8.47 -6.42 11.89
CA VAL A 185 7.38 -6.81 12.76
C VAL A 185 6.16 -7.18 11.96
N GLN A 186 5.34 -8.06 12.54
CA GLN A 186 4.02 -8.36 12.04
C GLN A 186 2.98 -7.67 12.93
N GLU A 187 1.86 -7.20 12.35
CA GLU A 187 0.78 -6.58 13.10
C GLU A 187 -0.20 -7.60 13.73
N VAL A 188 -0.57 -7.41 15.00
CA VAL A 188 -1.65 -8.15 15.66
C VAL A 188 -3.01 -7.64 15.15
N SER A 189 -3.90 -8.54 14.73
CA SER A 189 -5.23 -8.17 14.21
C SER A 189 -6.05 -7.33 15.22
N TYR A 190 -6.83 -6.37 14.72
CA TYR A 190 -7.77 -5.54 15.50
C TYR A 190 -9.23 -5.92 15.20
N VAL A 191 -10.15 -5.82 16.16
CA VAL A 191 -11.60 -5.89 15.88
C VAL A 191 -12.19 -4.48 15.92
N PRO A 192 -12.76 -3.94 14.84
CA PRO A 192 -13.55 -2.72 14.89
C PRO A 192 -14.91 -3.06 15.52
N GLY A 193 -15.10 -2.72 16.79
CA GLY A 193 -16.32 -3.01 17.55
C GLY A 193 -17.02 -1.78 18.14
N THR A 194 -16.46 -0.58 18.03
CA THR A 194 -17.07 0.65 18.53
C THR A 194 -16.78 1.80 17.57
N THR A 195 -17.70 2.77 17.50
CA THR A 195 -17.58 4.04 16.73
C THR A 195 -16.39 4.92 17.14
N GLU A 196 -15.57 4.44 18.06
CA GLU A 196 -14.30 4.97 18.53
C GLU A 196 -13.33 3.79 18.58
N PRO A 197 -12.14 3.86 17.96
CA PRO A 197 -11.27 2.70 17.82
C PRO A 197 -10.61 2.32 19.15
N VAL A 198 -11.15 1.30 19.80
CA VAL A 198 -10.55 0.65 20.98
C VAL A 198 -9.36 -0.18 20.51
N ILE A 199 -8.15 0.20 20.96
CA ILE A 199 -6.92 -0.56 20.79
C ILE A 199 -6.90 -1.60 21.94
N PRO A 200 -6.97 -2.92 21.69
CA PRO A 200 -6.59 -3.88 22.71
C PRO A 200 -5.10 -3.70 23.02
N ASP A 201 -4.72 -3.83 24.28
CA ASP A 201 -3.32 -3.94 24.66
C ASP A 201 -2.64 -5.04 23.82
N LYS A 202 -1.32 -4.92 23.56
CA LYS A 202 -0.53 -5.88 22.73
C LYS A 202 -0.67 -7.35 23.18
N THR A 203 -1.27 -7.56 24.35
CA THR A 203 -1.48 -8.83 25.03
C THR A 203 -2.73 -9.61 24.60
N ASP A 204 -3.67 -9.02 23.85
CA ASP A 204 -4.91 -9.70 23.43
C ASP A 204 -4.95 -10.00 21.92
N PRO A 205 -4.35 -11.13 21.46
CA PRO A 205 -4.36 -11.50 20.06
C PRO A 205 -5.77 -11.83 19.58
N VAL A 206 -6.28 -11.04 18.64
CA VAL A 206 -7.53 -11.35 17.93
C VAL A 206 -7.32 -12.60 17.06
N PRO A 207 -8.18 -13.64 17.18
CA PRO A 207 -8.07 -14.86 16.39
C PRO A 207 -8.05 -14.60 14.89
N TYR A 208 -7.28 -15.43 14.19
CA TYR A 208 -7.11 -15.27 12.75
C TYR A 208 -8.42 -15.56 12.02
N GLY A 209 -8.89 -14.63 11.16
CA GLY A 209 -10.13 -14.78 10.42
C GLY A 209 -11.33 -14.01 11.02
N THR A 210 -11.09 -13.19 12.05
CA THR A 210 -12.11 -12.31 12.60
C THR A 210 -12.58 -11.30 11.56
N GLN A 211 -13.89 -11.30 11.30
CA GLN A 211 -14.56 -10.38 10.39
C GLN A 211 -14.23 -8.93 10.78
N PHE A 212 -13.87 -8.11 9.80
CA PHE A 212 -13.45 -6.70 9.96
C PHE A 212 -12.06 -6.45 10.55
N SER A 213 -11.26 -7.49 10.81
CA SER A 213 -9.85 -7.27 11.19
C SER A 213 -8.99 -6.83 10.01
N ILE A 214 -8.38 -5.66 10.14
CA ILE A 214 -7.35 -5.15 9.21
C ILE A 214 -5.99 -5.57 9.76
N ARG A 215 -5.14 -6.09 8.88
CA ARG A 215 -3.81 -6.63 9.20
C ARG A 215 -2.83 -6.23 8.11
N LEU A 216 -1.72 -5.62 8.50
CA LEU A 216 -0.53 -5.51 7.67
C LEU A 216 0.36 -6.73 7.92
N ASP A 217 0.78 -7.40 6.86
CA ASP A 217 1.37 -8.74 7.00
C ASP A 217 2.81 -8.70 7.48
N ALA A 218 3.60 -7.76 6.95
CA ALA A 218 4.91 -7.44 7.50
C ALA A 218 5.21 -5.94 7.35
N LEU A 219 5.78 -5.37 8.40
CA LEU A 219 6.30 -4.00 8.44
C LEU A 219 7.81 -4.07 8.60
N GLU A 220 8.52 -3.64 7.58
CA GLU A 220 9.97 -3.49 7.58
C GLU A 220 10.32 -2.02 7.83
N LYS A 221 11.10 -1.73 8.86
CA LYS A 221 11.76 -0.44 9.02
C LYS A 221 13.05 -0.42 8.19
N SER A 222 12.96 0.05 6.95
CA SER A 222 14.07 0.00 6.00
C SER A 222 15.14 1.06 6.29
N ASP A 223 14.73 2.21 6.80
CA ASP A 223 15.62 3.24 7.33
C ASP A 223 14.96 3.98 8.51
N PRO A 224 15.63 4.93 9.20
CA PRO A 224 15.04 5.63 10.35
C PRO A 224 13.71 6.35 10.09
N LEU A 225 13.41 6.71 8.84
CA LEU A 225 12.25 7.50 8.42
C LEU A 225 11.33 6.76 7.43
N THR A 226 11.73 5.59 6.93
CA THR A 226 11.00 4.82 5.91
C THR A 226 10.54 3.48 6.46
N VAL A 227 9.27 3.15 6.20
CA VAL A 227 8.70 1.82 6.47
C VAL A 227 8.15 1.22 5.20
N CYS A 228 8.57 -0.01 4.91
CA CYS A 228 8.00 -0.84 3.87
C CYS A 228 6.90 -1.73 4.45
N VAL A 229 5.71 -1.62 3.86
CA VAL A 229 4.55 -2.45 4.16
C VAL A 229 4.47 -3.52 3.09
N HIS A 230 4.66 -4.77 3.51
CA HIS A 230 4.53 -5.93 2.64
C HIS A 230 3.17 -6.57 2.88
N ASP A 231 2.33 -6.53 1.86
CA ASP A 231 1.00 -7.14 1.88
C ASP A 231 1.05 -8.50 1.18
N PHE A 232 0.81 -9.57 1.92
CA PHE A 232 0.80 -10.93 1.41
C PHE A 232 -0.50 -11.21 0.68
N LYS A 233 -0.39 -11.88 -0.47
CA LYS A 233 -1.53 -12.29 -1.28
C LYS A 233 -1.37 -13.70 -1.81
N THR A 234 -2.20 -14.61 -1.29
CA THR A 234 -2.22 -16.04 -1.65
C THR A 234 -3.23 -16.39 -2.74
N GLY A 235 -4.17 -15.49 -3.06
CA GLY A 235 -5.21 -15.66 -4.07
C GLY A 235 -5.22 -14.54 -5.13
N LYS A 236 -6.19 -14.56 -6.05
CA LYS A 236 -6.34 -13.56 -7.13
C LYS A 236 -7.00 -12.25 -6.69
N SER A 237 -7.44 -12.14 -5.44
CA SER A 237 -7.89 -10.87 -4.88
C SER A 237 -6.71 -9.90 -4.81
N GLY A 238 -6.97 -8.63 -5.14
CA GLY A 238 -6.05 -7.52 -4.82
C GLY A 238 -6.21 -7.11 -3.35
N LEU A 239 -5.52 -6.05 -2.91
CA LEU A 239 -5.84 -5.42 -1.63
C LEU A 239 -7.34 -5.07 -1.62
N ALA A 240 -8.12 -5.71 -0.74
CA ALA A 240 -9.39 -5.11 -0.32
C ALA A 240 -9.01 -3.74 0.25
N ALA A 241 -9.66 -2.66 -0.22
CA ALA A 241 -9.28 -1.28 0.10
C ALA A 241 -9.01 -1.13 1.61
N LEU A 242 -7.74 -1.24 1.99
CA LEU A 242 -7.28 -0.95 3.32
C LEU A 242 -7.53 0.54 3.48
N ARG A 243 -8.25 0.94 4.52
CA ARG A 243 -8.36 2.36 4.83
C ARG A 243 -6.95 2.90 5.01
N ALA A 244 -6.58 3.90 4.23
CA ALA A 244 -5.29 4.59 4.32
C ALA A 244 -4.90 4.89 5.78
N THR A 245 -5.89 5.33 6.55
CA THR A 245 -5.75 5.67 7.98
C THR A 245 -5.30 4.50 8.86
N HIS A 246 -5.64 3.26 8.51
CA HIS A 246 -5.18 2.09 9.25
C HIS A 246 -3.71 1.81 8.98
N ILE A 247 -3.25 1.94 7.72
CA ILE A 247 -1.84 1.80 7.38
C ILE A 247 -0.99 2.82 8.16
N ALA A 248 -1.36 4.10 8.12
CA ALA A 248 -0.67 5.15 8.87
C ALA A 248 -0.52 4.81 10.35
N ARG A 249 -1.66 4.47 10.97
CA ARG A 249 -1.73 4.24 12.41
C ARG A 249 -0.85 3.07 12.82
N MET A 250 -0.84 2.00 12.03
CA MET A 250 -0.08 0.80 12.34
C MET A 250 1.42 1.00 12.18
N VAL A 251 1.81 1.73 11.14
CA VAL A 251 3.19 2.17 10.97
C VAL A 251 3.60 3.07 12.14
N ALA A 252 2.78 4.05 12.54
CA ALA A 252 3.10 4.96 13.64
C ALA A 252 3.23 4.27 15.01
N ILE A 253 2.40 3.25 15.29
CA ILE A 253 2.46 2.48 16.53
C ILE A 253 3.75 1.67 16.64
N ASN A 254 4.17 1.02 15.55
CA ASN A 254 5.35 0.16 15.55
C ASN A 254 6.64 0.95 15.36
N PHE A 255 6.60 1.98 14.53
CA PHE A 255 7.75 2.78 14.10
C PHE A 255 7.43 4.28 14.20
N PRO A 256 7.40 4.83 15.43
CA PRO A 256 7.16 6.25 15.63
C PRO A 256 8.23 7.09 14.94
N GLY A 257 7.83 8.21 14.35
CA GLY A 257 8.72 9.10 13.58
C GLY A 257 8.88 8.73 12.11
N THR A 258 8.18 7.68 11.63
CA THR A 258 8.12 7.37 10.19
C THR A 258 7.59 8.56 9.41
N ARG A 259 8.28 8.92 8.32
CA ARG A 259 7.88 10.00 7.41
C ARG A 259 7.46 9.48 6.05
N ARG A 260 7.88 8.28 5.67
CA ARG A 260 7.70 7.71 4.34
C ARG A 260 7.22 6.27 4.46
N ILE A 261 6.19 5.94 3.68
CA ILE A 261 5.60 4.60 3.64
C ILE A 261 5.64 4.10 2.20
N ILE A 262 6.16 2.88 2.02
CA ILE A 262 6.16 2.18 0.74
C ILE A 262 5.33 0.93 0.89
N VAL A 263 4.24 0.82 0.15
CA VAL A 263 3.38 -0.37 0.15
C VAL A 263 3.65 -1.19 -1.10
N ASN A 264 3.81 -2.50 -0.91
CA ASN A 264 4.03 -3.46 -1.99
C ASN A 264 3.26 -4.75 -1.72
N GLU A 265 2.77 -5.40 -2.78
CA GLU A 265 2.22 -6.75 -2.67
C GLU A 265 3.35 -7.79 -2.82
N ILE A 266 3.28 -8.84 -2.00
CA ILE A 266 4.12 -10.04 -2.11
C ILE A 266 3.21 -11.24 -2.36
N ARG A 267 3.51 -11.98 -3.43
CA ARG A 267 2.76 -13.15 -3.84
C ARG A 267 3.70 -14.35 -3.84
N PRO A 268 3.20 -15.55 -3.49
CA PRO A 268 4.04 -16.75 -3.49
C PRO A 268 4.71 -16.96 -4.84
N SER A 269 6.00 -17.26 -4.84
CA SER A 269 6.77 -17.45 -6.08
C SER A 269 6.54 -18.83 -6.72
N ARG A 270 5.91 -19.77 -6.00
CA ARG A 270 5.75 -21.19 -6.37
C ARG A 270 4.33 -21.73 -6.15
#